data_AF-A0A956A1D6-F1
#
_entry.id   AF-A0A956A1D6-F1
#
_cell.length_a   1.000
_cell.length_b   1.000
_cell.length_c   1.000
_cell.angle_alpha   90.00
_cell.angle_beta   90.00
_cell.angle_gamma   90.00
#
_symmetry.space_group_name_H-M   'P 1'
#
loop_
_entity.id
_entity.type
_entity.pdbx_description
1 polymer ?
#
loop_
_entity_poly.entity_id
_entity_poly.type
_entity_poly.pdbx_seq_one_letter_code
_entity_poly.pdbx_strand_id
1 'polypeptide(L)' 'YERHACASCHEAERAAPGVVSVPLHDLSTRYDIDALAASFESPTPPMPVFDLDASERRALAVYLLSRETAEPGRPGDAR' A
#
# COMPACT_ATOMS: atom_id res chain seq x y z
N TYR A 1 6.15 6.61 -0.45
CA TYR A 1 6.07 5.65 0.66
C TYR A 1 6.61 6.27 1.96
N GLU A 2 7.92 6.43 2.14
CA GLU A 2 8.49 6.97 3.40
C GLU A 2 8.05 8.41 3.72
N ARG A 3 8.04 9.31 2.71
CA ARG A 3 7.63 10.73 2.88
C ARG A 3 6.25 10.91 3.52
N HIS A 4 5.35 9.95 3.33
CA HIS A 4 3.96 10.00 3.82
C HIS A 4 3.70 8.99 4.94
N ALA A 5 4.76 8.40 5.50
CA ALA A 5 4.69 7.42 6.58
C ALA A 5 3.72 6.26 6.29
N CYS A 6 3.60 5.79 5.04
CA CYS A 6 2.63 4.74 4.67
C CYS A 6 2.74 3.48 5.55
N ALA A 7 3.95 3.15 6.01
CA ALA A 7 4.20 2.04 6.90
C ALA A 7 3.51 2.15 8.28
N SER A 8 3.15 3.36 8.74
CA SER A 8 2.48 3.55 10.04
C SER A 8 1.06 2.98 10.09
N CYS A 9 0.48 2.67 8.92
CA CYS A 9 -0.80 1.98 8.79
C CYS A 9 -0.67 0.63 8.07
N HIS A 10 0.39 0.39 7.30
CA HIS A 10 0.50 -0.81 6.45
C HIS A 10 1.52 -1.85 6.91
N GLU A 11 2.43 -1.51 7.83
CA GLU A 11 3.46 -2.43 8.36
C GLU A 11 3.24 -2.65 9.86
N ALA A 12 2.97 -3.89 10.27
CA ALA A 12 2.65 -4.21 11.68
C ALA A 12 3.74 -3.76 12.67
N GLU A 13 5.02 -3.85 12.27
CA GLU A 13 6.17 -3.48 13.10
C GLU A 13 6.36 -1.96 13.23
N ARG A 14 5.75 -1.18 12.33
CA ARG A 14 5.86 0.29 12.29
C ARG A 14 4.53 0.99 12.55
N ALA A 15 3.48 0.21 12.87
CA ALA A 15 2.14 0.74 13.08
C ALA A 15 2.10 1.70 14.28
N ALA A 16 1.39 2.82 14.14
CA ALA A 16 1.24 3.78 15.22
C ALA A 16 0.41 3.20 16.38
N PRO A 17 0.62 3.64 17.64
CA PRO A 17 -0.17 3.15 18.78
C PRO A 17 -1.68 3.31 18.55
N GLY A 18 -2.42 2.21 18.67
CA GLY A 18 -3.87 2.17 18.46
C GLY A 18 -4.32 2.03 16.99
N VAL A 19 -3.39 1.93 16.04
CA VAL A 19 -3.71 1.65 14.63
C VAL A 19 -3.63 0.14 14.37
N VAL A 20 -4.69 -0.43 13.81
CA VAL A 20 -4.66 -1.79 13.27
C VAL A 20 -4.03 -1.73 11.88
N SER A 21 -2.86 -2.37 11.72
CA SER A 21 -2.17 -2.38 10.43
C SER A 21 -3.00 -3.11 9.38
N VAL A 22 -3.05 -2.57 8.16
CA VAL A 22 -3.66 -3.19 6.98
C VAL A 22 -2.54 -3.63 6.04
N PRO A 23 -2.12 -4.89 6.06
CA PRO A 23 -1.04 -5.37 5.21
C PRO A 23 -1.39 -5.21 3.73
N LEU A 24 -0.38 -4.86 2.93
CA LEU A 24 -0.51 -4.68 1.48
C LEU A 24 -0.10 -5.97 0.73
N HIS A 25 -0.69 -7.10 1.09
CA HIS A 25 -0.50 -8.37 0.38
C HIS A 25 -1.50 -8.52 -0.77
N ASP A 26 -1.15 -9.34 -1.75
CA ASP A 26 -2.01 -9.69 -2.89
C ASP A 26 -2.55 -8.49 -3.68
N LEU A 27 -1.84 -7.35 -3.70
CA LEU A 27 -2.28 -6.16 -4.44
C LEU A 27 -2.40 -6.48 -5.94
N SER A 28 -1.46 -7.26 -6.46
CA SER A 28 -1.42 -7.73 -7.85
C SER A 28 -2.64 -8.56 -8.25
N THR A 29 -3.36 -9.15 -7.29
CA THR A 29 -4.59 -9.92 -7.56
C THR A 29 -5.83 -9.04 -7.75
N ARG A 30 -5.77 -7.80 -7.27
CA ARG A 30 -6.92 -6.86 -7.22
C ARG A 30 -6.71 -5.61 -8.06
N TYR A 31 -5.46 -5.22 -8.28
CA TYR A 31 -5.09 -3.97 -8.93
C TYR A 31 -3.97 -4.17 -9.95
N ASP A 32 -4.12 -3.49 -11.10
CA ASP A 32 -2.99 -3.13 -11.94
C ASP A 32 -2.43 -1.76 -11.52
N ILE A 33 -1.40 -1.28 -12.24
CA ILE A 33 -0.75 0.00 -11.95
C ILE A 33 -1.76 1.17 -12.00
N ASP A 34 -2.66 1.17 -12.98
CA ASP A 34 -3.58 2.29 -13.22
C ASP A 34 -4.70 2.30 -12.17
N ALA A 35 -5.27 1.12 -11.87
CA ALA A 35 -6.29 0.95 -10.85
C ALA A 35 -5.75 1.30 -9.45
N LEU A 36 -4.51 0.88 -9.12
CA LEU A 36 -3.89 1.24 -7.85
C LEU A 36 -3.58 2.74 -7.78
N ALA A 37 -3.05 3.34 -8.84
CA ALA A 37 -2.79 4.78 -8.89
C ALA A 37 -4.07 5.61 -8.72
N ALA A 38 -5.18 5.19 -9.34
CA ALA A 38 -6.48 5.83 -9.20
C ALA A 38 -7.01 5.79 -7.76
N SER A 39 -6.75 4.70 -7.02
CA SER A 39 -7.17 4.58 -5.61
C SER A 39 -6.54 5.65 -4.71
N PHE A 40 -5.35 6.16 -5.06
CA PHE A 40 -4.69 7.22 -4.29
C PHE A 40 -5.30 8.60 -4.53
N GLU A 41 -6.09 8.80 -5.58
CA GLU A 41 -6.80 10.07 -5.83
C GLU A 41 -7.96 10.28 -4.86
N SER A 42 -8.63 9.20 -4.50
CA SER A 42 -9.77 9.20 -3.58
C SER A 42 -9.66 8.01 -2.64
N PRO A 43 -8.70 8.02 -1.71
CA PRO A 43 -8.50 6.92 -0.78
C PRO A 43 -9.73 6.75 0.12
N THR A 44 -10.06 5.49 0.45
CA THR A 44 -11.17 5.19 1.35
C THR A 44 -10.76 5.44 2.80
N PRO A 45 -11.59 6.12 3.62
CA PRO A 45 -11.32 6.29 5.04
C PRO A 45 -11.05 4.95 5.73
N PRO A 46 -10.05 4.85 6.64
CA PRO A 46 -9.34 5.93 7.35
C PRO A 46 -8.06 6.43 6.65
N MET A 47 -7.78 6.04 5.41
CA MET A 47 -6.56 6.45 4.72
C MET A 47 -6.58 7.96 4.40
N PRO A 48 -5.52 8.72 4.75
CA PRO A 48 -5.45 10.15 4.45
C PRO A 48 -5.43 10.43 2.95
N VAL A 49 -5.95 11.60 2.56
CA VAL A 49 -5.73 12.14 1.22
C VAL A 49 -4.32 12.73 1.14
N PHE A 50 -3.55 12.32 0.14
CA PHE A 50 -2.21 12.83 -0.11
C PHE A 50 -2.21 13.72 -1.36
N ASP A 51 -1.50 14.84 -1.28
CA ASP A 51 -1.26 15.72 -2.43
C ASP A 51 -0.14 15.13 -3.30
N LEU A 52 -0.47 14.08 -4.04
CA LEU A 52 0.41 13.43 -5.01
C LEU A 52 -0.03 13.82 -6.41
N ASP A 53 0.91 14.15 -7.30
CA ASP A 53 0.59 14.30 -8.71
C ASP A 53 0.37 12.94 -9.41
N ALA A 54 -0.08 12.95 -10.67
CA ALA A 54 -0.35 11.72 -11.41
C ALA A 54 0.90 10.83 -11.60
N SER A 55 2.08 11.44 -11.75
CA SER A 55 3.34 10.71 -11.89
C SER A 55 3.73 10.06 -10.56
N GLU A 56 3.58 10.78 -9.45
CA GLU A 56 3.87 10.27 -8.10
C GLU A 56 2.93 9.12 -7.71
N ARG A 57 1.63 9.22 -8.03
CA ARG A 57 0.67 8.14 -7.81
C ARG A 57 1.06 6.88 -8.58
N ARG A 58 1.41 7.03 -9.87
CA ARG A 58 1.87 5.91 -10.71
C ARG A 58 3.17 5.30 -10.16
N ALA A 59 4.14 6.13 -9.78
CA ALA A 59 5.40 5.67 -9.20
C ALA A 59 5.18 4.89 -7.89
N LEU A 60 4.26 5.34 -7.04
CA LEU A 60 3.88 4.63 -5.83
C LEU A 60 3.24 3.28 -6.13
N ALA A 61 2.33 3.21 -7.10
CA ALA A 61 1.69 1.97 -7.51
C ALA A 61 2.71 0.94 -8.02
N VAL A 62 3.62 1.36 -8.91
CA VAL A 62 4.71 0.50 -9.42
C VAL A 62 5.58 0.00 -8.27
N TYR A 63 5.96 0.87 -7.34
CA TYR A 63 6.77 0.50 -6.19
C TYR A 63 6.10 -0.55 -5.29
N LEU A 64 4.81 -0.40 -5.00
CA LEU A 64 4.08 -1.34 -4.14
C LEU A 64 3.93 -2.73 -4.80
N LEU A 65 3.55 -2.78 -6.07
CA LEU A 65 3.43 -4.04 -6.82
C LEU A 65 4.79 -4.73 -7.01
N SER A 66 5.86 -3.96 -7.20
CA SER A 66 7.22 -4.51 -7.29
C SER A 66 7.69 -5.09 -5.96
N ARG A 67 7.34 -4.45 -4.83
CA ARG A 67 7.67 -4.96 -3.49
C ARG A 67 6.95 -6.25 -3.15
N GLU A 68 5.68 -6.36 -3.52
CA GLU A 68 4.90 -7.60 -3.36
C GLU A 68 5.55 -8.75 -4.12
N THR A 69 5.94 -8.51 -5.38
CA THR A 69 6.55 -9.54 -6.23
C THR A 69 7.98 -9.91 -5.79
N ALA A 70 8.69 -8.97 -5.15
CA ALA A 70 10.05 -9.17 -4.66
C ALA A 70 10.10 -9.88 -3.29
N GLU A 71 9.00 -9.91 -2.53
CA GLU A 71 8.88 -10.72 -1.32
C GLU A 71 8.47 -12.15 -1.71
N PRO A 72 9.35 -13.16 -1.57
CA PRO A 72 8.93 -14.54 -1.78
C PRO A 72 7.94 -14.90 -0.67
N GLY A 73 6.68 -15.15 -1.07
CA GLY A 73 5.53 -15.52 -0.23
C GLY A 73 5.83 -15.77 1.24
N ARG A 74 5.44 -14.83 2.10
CA ARG A 74 5.34 -15.10 3.54
C ARG A 74 4.19 -16.11 3.74
N PRO A 75 4.45 -17.33 4.26
CA PRO A 75 3.39 -18.31 4.47
C PRO A 75 2.49 -17.83 5.62
N GLY A 76 1.28 -17.38 5.28
CA GLY A 76 0.30 -16.82 6.21
C GLY A 76 -1.09 -17.44 6.17
N ASP A 77 -1.40 -18.28 5.18
CA ASP A 77 -2.70 -18.96 5.09
C ASP A 77 -2.53 -20.48 5.22
N ALA A 78 -2.28 -20.91 6.45
CA ALA A 78 -2.60 -22.25 6.90
C ALA A 78 -3.55 -22.13 8.09
N ARG A 79 -4.86 -22.18 7.83
CA ARG A 79 -5.87 -22.84 8.68
C ARG A 79 -7.25 -22.86 8.03
#